data_AF-A0A260R0I7-F1
#
_entry.id   AF-A0A260R0I7-F1
#
_cell.length_a   1.000
_cell.length_b   1.000
_cell.length_c   1.000
_cell.angle_alpha   90.00
_cell.angle_beta   90.00
_cell.angle_gamma   90.00
#
_symmetry.space_group_name_H-M   'P 1'
#
loop_
_entity.id
_entity.type
_entity.pdbx_description
1 polymer ?
#
loop_
_entity_poly.entity_id
_entity_poly.type
_entity_poly.pdbx_seq_one_letter_code
_entity_poly.pdbx_strand_id
1 'polypeptide(L)'
;MTSGGYDPDKDPQNPGGYPPPQGGGYPPPGNYPPPAQGNYPPPGSYPPPPGDYPQQGGYPPPGGYPPPPQGSYPPPPSFGDAPMPTQLSVGTAIGYGFEKFKQNALVWIGIVLIAAIIQGVLNYVLSSNSFFLSLIFSVVIGVVALLIQAALVRGALHEVDGIKPAFGSFFQFGNVAAVIIAGILVGIATSIGFVLLIVPGIVITFFTWWTFQFVIDRGDEPIPAIKASAQAIASNGGTLFVLALALVGLNIVGAIPVGLGLLVTIPITIIAGTYAYRVTVRGRVA
;
A
#
# COMPACT_ATOMS: atom_id res chain seq x y z
N MET A 1 -22.25 -9.56 -67.47
CA MET A 1 -21.56 -8.32 -67.87
C MET A 1 -21.71 -7.38 -66.69
N THR A 2 -20.72 -7.19 -65.82
CA THR A 2 -19.49 -6.44 -66.08
C THR A 2 -18.27 -7.03 -65.35
N SER A 3 -17.12 -6.87 -66.01
CA SER A 3 -15.80 -7.42 -65.71
C SER A 3 -15.19 -6.88 -64.42
N GLY A 4 -14.53 -7.76 -63.66
CA GLY A 4 -13.56 -7.39 -62.63
C GLY A 4 -12.28 -6.85 -63.27
N GLY A 5 -11.73 -5.81 -62.66
CA GLY A 5 -10.38 -5.30 -62.96
C GLY A 5 -9.36 -6.09 -62.14
N TYR A 6 -8.41 -6.70 -62.84
CA TYR A 6 -7.21 -7.31 -62.26
C TYR A 6 -6.24 -6.20 -61.85
N ASP A 7 -5.82 -6.20 -60.59
CA ASP A 7 -4.79 -5.33 -60.05
C ASP A 7 -3.44 -6.09 -60.12
N PRO A 8 -2.49 -5.68 -60.98
CA PRO A 8 -1.29 -6.47 -61.30
C PRO A 8 -0.24 -6.53 -60.19
N ASP A 9 -0.43 -5.84 -59.06
CA ASP A 9 0.59 -5.72 -58.00
C ASP A 9 0.37 -6.64 -56.78
N LYS A 10 -0.55 -7.61 -56.85
CA LYS A 10 -0.75 -8.58 -55.75
C LYS A 10 -0.06 -9.91 -56.02
N ASP A 11 1.14 -10.05 -55.47
CA ASP A 11 1.81 -11.33 -55.28
C ASP A 11 0.99 -12.22 -54.30
N PRO A 12 0.52 -13.43 -54.70
CA PRO A 12 -0.36 -14.26 -53.87
C PRO A 12 0.30 -14.96 -52.66
N GLN A 13 1.59 -14.76 -52.39
CA GLN A 13 2.33 -15.61 -51.43
C GLN A 13 2.65 -14.99 -50.06
N ASN A 14 2.11 -13.82 -49.67
CA ASN A 14 2.45 -13.24 -48.37
C ASN A 14 1.31 -12.43 -47.70
N PRO A 15 0.40 -13.07 -46.94
CA PRO A 15 -0.60 -12.35 -46.17
C PRO A 15 -0.04 -11.97 -44.78
N GLY A 16 0.56 -10.77 -44.65
CA GLY A 16 0.67 -10.10 -43.34
C GLY A 16 1.98 -9.41 -42.94
N GLY A 17 2.91 -9.14 -43.85
CA GLY A 17 4.13 -8.38 -43.54
C GLY A 17 3.90 -6.86 -43.49
N TYR A 18 4.07 -6.23 -42.33
CA TYR A 18 4.15 -4.76 -42.20
C TYR A 18 5.42 -4.21 -42.89
N PRO A 19 5.38 -3.01 -43.48
CA PRO A 19 6.54 -2.41 -44.13
C PRO A 19 7.63 -2.02 -43.11
N PRO A 20 8.93 -2.10 -43.47
CA PRO A 20 10.01 -1.64 -42.60
C PRO A 20 10.03 -0.11 -42.50
N PRO A 21 10.33 0.48 -41.32
CA PRO A 21 10.46 1.92 -41.18
C PRO A 21 11.66 2.45 -41.97
N GLN A 22 11.43 3.52 -42.74
CA GLN A 22 12.48 4.29 -43.42
C GLN A 22 13.44 4.90 -42.39
N GLY A 23 14.73 4.73 -42.64
CA GLY A 23 15.81 5.22 -41.78
C GLY A 23 15.79 6.73 -41.63
N GLY A 24 15.51 7.20 -40.41
CA GLY A 24 15.83 8.53 -39.94
C GLY A 24 17.20 8.52 -39.29
N GLY A 25 18.18 9.18 -39.90
CA GLY A 25 19.51 9.36 -39.35
C GLY A 25 19.48 10.13 -38.03
N TYR A 26 20.25 9.66 -37.06
CA TYR A 26 20.53 10.39 -35.83
C TYR A 26 21.25 11.71 -36.16
N PRO A 27 20.85 12.85 -35.58
CA PRO A 27 21.68 14.05 -35.65
C PRO A 27 22.98 13.83 -34.84
N PRO A 28 24.13 14.35 -35.30
CA PRO A 28 25.39 14.20 -34.58
C PRO A 28 25.35 14.94 -33.23
N PRO A 29 26.15 14.52 -32.23
CA PRO A 29 26.23 15.22 -30.95
C PRO A 29 26.69 16.66 -31.15
N GLY A 30 25.83 17.62 -30.81
CA GLY A 30 26.19 19.03 -30.75
C GLY A 30 27.17 19.28 -29.61
N ASN A 31 28.32 19.88 -29.93
CA ASN A 31 29.27 20.40 -28.96
C ASN A 31 28.63 21.55 -28.17
N TYR A 32 28.23 21.29 -26.92
CA TYR A 32 27.92 22.35 -25.98
C TYR A 32 29.22 23.00 -25.50
N PRO A 33 29.37 24.33 -25.55
CA PRO A 33 30.51 25.02 -24.96
C PRO A 33 30.47 24.89 -23.41
N PRO A 34 31.63 24.79 -22.74
CA PRO A 34 31.68 24.74 -21.29
C PRO A 34 31.19 26.07 -20.67
N PRO A 35 30.58 26.04 -19.48
CA PRO A 35 30.16 27.26 -18.79
C PRO A 35 31.38 28.13 -18.45
N ALA A 36 31.24 29.44 -18.65
CA ALA A 36 32.27 30.42 -18.35
C ALA A 36 32.58 30.44 -16.84
N GLN A 37 33.88 30.35 -16.50
CA GLN A 37 34.37 30.61 -15.14
C GLN A 37 34.10 32.07 -14.78
N GLY A 38 33.15 32.29 -13.86
CA GLY A 38 32.98 33.58 -13.20
C GLY A 38 34.14 33.81 -12.22
N ASN A 39 34.85 34.93 -12.39
CA ASN A 39 35.86 35.41 -11.46
C ASN A 39 35.24 35.73 -10.10
N TYR A 40 35.62 34.96 -9.08
CA TYR A 40 35.46 35.38 -7.68
C TYR A 40 36.63 36.32 -7.31
N PRO A 41 36.38 37.46 -6.61
CA PRO A 41 37.44 38.35 -6.15
C PRO A 41 38.24 37.72 -4.98
N PRO A 42 39.53 38.05 -4.81
CA PRO A 42 40.38 37.45 -3.79
C PRO A 42 39.99 37.91 -2.37
N PRO A 43 40.19 37.08 -1.32
CA PRO A 43 39.94 37.49 0.06
C PRO A 43 40.88 38.62 0.50
N GLY A 44 40.30 39.74 0.92
CA GLY A 44 41.01 40.86 1.52
C GLY A 44 41.60 40.51 2.89
N SER A 45 42.84 40.91 3.12
CA SER A 45 43.56 40.81 4.39
C SER A 45 42.99 41.79 5.42
N TYR A 46 42.37 41.27 6.48
CA TYR A 46 42.07 42.07 7.67
C TYR A 46 43.32 42.19 8.57
N PRO A 47 43.60 43.37 9.15
CA PRO A 47 44.72 43.56 10.06
C PRO A 47 44.45 42.95 11.45
N PRO A 48 45.48 42.48 12.17
CA PRO A 48 45.30 41.94 13.53
C PRO A 48 45.13 43.07 14.56
N PRO A 49 44.40 42.83 15.67
CA PRO A 49 44.33 43.77 16.79
C PRO A 49 45.63 43.77 17.65
N PRO A 50 46.01 44.89 18.30
CA PRO A 50 47.24 45.00 19.10
C PRO A 50 47.14 44.34 20.50
N GLY A 51 48.31 44.04 21.10
CA GLY A 51 48.55 43.40 22.43
C GLY A 51 47.85 44.07 23.63
N ASP A 52 47.84 43.50 24.85
CA ASP A 52 48.92 42.92 25.67
C ASP A 52 48.35 42.07 26.84
N TYR A 53 49.24 41.49 27.68
CA TYR A 53 49.08 40.91 29.04
C TYR A 53 48.79 39.38 29.19
N PRO A 54 49.17 38.74 30.32
CA PRO A 54 50.42 37.99 30.49
C PRO A 54 50.25 36.46 30.57
N GLN A 55 51.30 35.72 30.22
CA GLN A 55 51.40 34.26 30.33
C GLN A 55 51.38 33.80 31.79
N GLN A 56 50.43 32.92 32.16
CA GLN A 56 50.39 32.28 33.47
C GLN A 56 50.23 30.75 33.34
N GLY A 57 51.24 30.05 33.87
CA GLY A 57 51.29 28.68 34.44
C GLY A 57 50.32 27.60 33.93
N GLY A 58 50.89 26.54 33.36
CA GLY A 58 50.18 25.36 32.88
C GLY A 58 49.49 24.53 33.96
N TYR A 59 48.30 24.04 33.62
CA TYR A 59 47.60 22.94 34.26
C TYR A 59 47.31 21.86 33.21
N PRO A 60 47.48 20.56 33.51
CA PRO A 60 47.14 19.49 32.57
C PRO A 60 45.61 19.38 32.40
N PRO A 61 45.10 19.09 31.19
CA PRO A 61 43.66 19.02 30.94
C PRO A 61 43.02 17.81 31.67
N PRO A 62 41.80 17.95 32.23
CA PRO A 62 41.06 16.84 32.81
C PRO A 62 40.71 15.80 31.74
N GLY A 63 41.00 14.53 32.03
CA GLY A 63 40.68 13.39 31.15
C GLY A 63 39.19 13.35 30.81
N GLY A 64 38.90 13.34 29.51
CA GLY A 64 37.54 13.26 28.99
C GLY A 64 36.92 11.89 29.29
N TYR A 65 35.86 11.88 30.09
CA TYR A 65 34.95 10.74 30.14
C TYR A 65 34.22 10.63 28.80
N PRO A 66 34.15 9.44 28.19
CA PRO A 66 33.38 9.26 26.97
C PRO A 66 31.88 9.48 27.25
N PRO A 67 31.15 10.17 26.35
CA PRO A 67 29.72 10.36 26.51
C PRO A 67 28.99 9.01 26.52
N PRO A 68 27.89 8.86 27.29
CA PRO A 68 27.13 7.62 27.35
C PRO A 68 26.57 7.27 25.97
N PRO A 69 26.47 5.97 25.61
CA PRO A 69 25.96 5.54 24.32
C PRO A 69 24.54 6.07 24.12
N GLN A 70 24.36 6.96 23.14
CA GLN A 70 23.04 7.35 22.68
C GLN A 70 22.37 6.09 22.13
N GLY A 71 21.32 5.62 22.79
CA GLY A 71 20.49 4.53 22.32
C GLY A 71 19.97 4.86 20.93
N SER A 72 20.53 4.19 19.92
CA SER A 72 20.14 4.33 18.53
C SER A 72 18.79 3.65 18.31
N TYR A 73 17.71 4.38 18.55
CA TYR A 73 16.48 4.05 17.83
C TYR A 73 16.79 4.19 16.33
N PRO A 74 16.66 3.12 15.53
CA PRO A 74 16.88 3.24 14.11
C PRO A 74 15.88 4.27 13.55
N PRO A 75 16.32 5.18 12.68
CA PRO A 75 15.40 6.09 12.02
C PRO A 75 14.32 5.29 11.27
N PRO A 76 13.09 5.83 11.13
CA PRO A 76 12.04 5.19 10.34
C PRO A 76 12.60 4.83 8.96
N PRO A 77 12.42 3.60 8.46
CA PRO A 77 12.98 3.23 7.18
C PRO A 77 12.45 4.14 6.07
N SER A 78 13.34 4.61 5.20
CA SER A 78 12.94 5.29 3.96
C SER A 78 12.47 4.22 2.99
N PHE A 79 11.16 4.16 2.74
CA PHE A 79 10.52 3.10 1.97
C PHE A 79 10.39 3.40 0.46
N GLY A 80 11.14 4.39 -0.05
CA GLY A 80 11.31 4.61 -1.48
C GLY A 80 12.32 3.61 -2.03
N ASP A 81 11.84 2.58 -2.73
CA ASP A 81 12.61 1.62 -3.55
C ASP A 81 13.53 0.62 -2.81
N ALA A 82 13.52 0.59 -1.47
CA ALA A 82 14.27 -0.42 -0.73
C ALA A 82 13.65 -1.83 -0.87
N PRO A 83 14.46 -2.90 -1.00
CA PRO A 83 13.99 -4.28 -0.96
C PRO A 83 13.15 -4.52 0.29
N MET A 84 12.01 -5.18 0.12
CA MET A 84 11.15 -5.56 1.23
C MET A 84 11.92 -6.38 2.27
N PRO A 85 11.82 -6.08 3.56
CA PRO A 85 12.58 -6.78 4.57
C PRO A 85 12.16 -8.26 4.62
N THR A 86 13.13 -9.13 4.93
CA THR A 86 12.91 -10.59 5.05
C THR A 86 12.17 -10.98 6.33
N GLN A 87 12.13 -10.11 7.32
CA GLN A 87 11.39 -10.33 8.57
C GLN A 87 10.36 -9.22 8.80
N LEU A 88 9.15 -9.63 9.14
CA LEU A 88 8.07 -8.72 9.48
C LEU A 88 8.25 -8.19 10.91
N SER A 89 8.11 -6.88 11.07
CA SER A 89 7.99 -6.21 12.36
C SER A 89 6.73 -5.36 12.41
N VAL A 90 6.03 -5.38 13.55
CA VAL A 90 4.77 -4.65 13.75
C VAL A 90 4.95 -3.15 13.58
N GLY A 91 5.96 -2.58 14.24
CA GLY A 91 6.24 -1.14 14.17
C GLY A 91 6.62 -0.69 12.77
N THR A 92 7.39 -1.51 12.05
CA THR A 92 7.75 -1.25 10.64
C THR A 92 6.52 -1.28 9.74
N ALA A 93 5.60 -2.24 9.91
CA ALA A 93 4.39 -2.33 9.09
C ALA A 93 3.46 -1.13 9.31
N ILE A 94 3.24 -0.72 10.57
CA ILE A 94 2.41 0.44 10.90
C ILE A 94 3.09 1.73 10.42
N GLY A 95 4.40 1.88 10.65
CA GLY A 95 5.18 3.02 10.17
C GLY A 95 5.15 3.16 8.65
N TYR A 96 5.27 2.03 7.93
CA TYR A 96 5.09 1.98 6.48
C TYR A 96 3.70 2.47 6.07
N GLY A 97 2.65 1.92 6.70
CA GLY A 97 1.26 2.32 6.43
C GLY A 97 1.02 3.81 6.64
N PHE A 98 1.59 4.38 7.71
CA PHE A 98 1.53 5.80 8.01
C PHE A 98 2.28 6.66 6.97
N GLU A 99 3.48 6.24 6.57
CA GLU A 99 4.28 6.96 5.59
C GLU A 99 3.62 6.99 4.21
N LYS A 100 3.14 5.84 3.73
CA LYS A 100 2.39 5.75 2.47
C LYS A 100 1.07 6.50 2.51
N PHE A 101 0.36 6.45 3.64
CA PHE A 101 -0.83 7.27 3.81
C PHE A 101 -0.52 8.76 3.64
N LYS A 102 0.53 9.30 4.29
CA LYS A 102 0.90 10.72 4.13
C LYS A 102 1.21 11.09 2.68
N GLN A 103 1.86 10.21 1.93
CA GLN A 103 2.22 10.45 0.53
C GLN A 103 0.99 10.61 -0.37
N ASN A 104 -0.11 9.90 -0.09
CA ASN A 104 -1.33 9.90 -0.88
C ASN A 104 -2.59 10.22 -0.05
N ALA A 105 -2.46 11.05 0.98
CA ALA A 105 -3.49 11.24 2.01
C ALA A 105 -4.83 11.70 1.43
N LEU A 106 -4.80 12.64 0.48
CA LEU A 106 -6.02 13.16 -0.14
C LEU A 106 -6.80 12.10 -0.92
N VAL A 107 -6.09 11.19 -1.61
CA VAL A 107 -6.71 10.08 -2.34
C VAL A 107 -7.33 9.08 -1.36
N TRP A 108 -6.57 8.71 -0.31
CA TRP A 108 -7.03 7.77 0.72
C TRP A 108 -8.21 8.30 1.55
N ILE A 109 -8.15 9.55 1.98
CA ILE A 109 -9.26 10.20 2.68
C ILE A 109 -10.47 10.31 1.75
N GLY A 110 -10.26 10.73 0.49
CA GLY A 110 -11.34 10.86 -0.49
C GLY A 110 -12.07 9.54 -0.74
N ILE A 111 -11.33 8.45 -0.98
CA ILE A 111 -11.95 7.13 -1.24
C ILE A 111 -12.65 6.57 0.00
N VAL A 112 -12.08 6.72 1.20
CA VAL A 112 -12.71 6.26 2.44
C VAL A 112 -13.94 7.09 2.78
N LEU A 113 -13.91 8.40 2.54
CA LEU A 113 -15.07 9.27 2.73
C LEU A 113 -16.21 8.89 1.76
N ILE A 114 -15.90 8.66 0.48
CA ILE A 114 -16.88 8.18 -0.50
C ILE A 114 -17.46 6.83 -0.06
N ALA A 115 -16.60 5.88 0.33
CA ALA A 115 -17.03 4.59 0.84
C ALA A 115 -17.95 4.71 2.07
N ALA A 116 -17.60 5.59 3.02
CA ALA A 116 -18.40 5.85 4.22
C ALA A 116 -19.76 6.48 3.88
N ILE A 117 -19.81 7.42 2.93
CA ILE A 117 -21.05 8.04 2.45
C ILE A 117 -21.93 6.99 1.77
N ILE A 118 -21.37 6.20 0.84
CA ILE A 118 -22.10 5.12 0.16
C ILE A 118 -22.71 4.17 1.19
N GLN A 119 -21.91 3.73 2.17
CA GLN A 119 -22.38 2.82 3.20
C GLN A 119 -23.40 3.45 4.13
N GLY A 120 -23.21 4.70 4.55
CA GLY A 120 -24.16 5.41 5.40
C GLY A 120 -25.51 5.61 4.71
N VAL A 121 -25.50 6.04 3.44
CA VAL A 121 -26.72 6.20 2.63
C VAL A 121 -27.41 4.86 2.44
N LEU A 122 -26.67 3.79 2.13
CA LEU A 122 -27.25 2.48 1.92
C LEU A 122 -27.90 1.93 3.20
N ASN A 123 -27.24 2.06 4.36
CA ASN A 123 -27.81 1.67 5.65
C ASN A 123 -29.05 2.50 6.01
N TYR A 124 -29.06 3.80 5.70
CA TYR A 124 -30.20 4.67 5.96
C TYR A 124 -31.40 4.32 5.07
N VAL A 125 -31.19 4.24 3.75
CA VAL A 125 -32.23 3.99 2.74
C VAL A 125 -32.81 2.58 2.85
N LEU A 126 -31.96 1.59 3.15
CA LEU A 126 -32.37 0.19 3.28
C LEU A 126 -32.65 -0.21 4.74
N SER A 127 -32.97 0.76 5.61
CA SER A 127 -33.44 0.46 6.95
C SER A 127 -34.91 0.02 6.91
N SER A 128 -35.24 -1.07 7.59
CA SER A 128 -36.60 -1.62 7.62
C SER A 128 -36.94 -2.24 8.96
N ASN A 129 -38.19 -2.04 9.41
CA ASN A 129 -38.75 -2.70 10.59
C ASN A 129 -39.23 -4.13 10.30
N SER A 130 -39.33 -4.52 9.01
CA SER A 130 -39.69 -5.89 8.63
C SER A 130 -38.46 -6.78 8.70
N PHE A 131 -38.55 -7.87 9.47
CA PHE A 131 -37.47 -8.86 9.58
C PHE A 131 -37.04 -9.44 8.22
N PHE A 132 -37.99 -9.74 7.33
CA PHE A 132 -37.67 -10.32 6.03
C PHE A 132 -36.97 -9.31 5.11
N LEU A 133 -37.42 -8.05 5.10
CA LEU A 133 -36.77 -7.01 4.30
C LEU A 133 -35.41 -6.65 4.86
N SER A 134 -35.26 -6.57 6.19
CA SER A 134 -33.96 -6.29 6.82
C SER A 134 -32.93 -7.38 6.52
N LEU A 135 -33.35 -8.65 6.45
CA LEU A 135 -32.46 -9.75 6.03
C LEU A 135 -31.99 -9.57 4.58
N ILE A 136 -32.90 -9.32 3.64
CA ILE A 136 -32.55 -9.12 2.23
C ILE A 136 -31.63 -7.89 2.07
N PHE A 137 -31.96 -6.79 2.73
CA PHE A 137 -31.17 -5.57 2.69
C PHE A 137 -29.79 -5.73 3.34
N SER A 138 -29.66 -6.54 4.40
CA SER A 138 -28.36 -6.84 5.00
C SER A 138 -27.41 -7.55 4.04
N VAL A 139 -27.93 -8.42 3.16
CA VAL A 139 -27.14 -9.09 2.12
C VAL A 139 -26.66 -8.06 1.10
N VAL A 140 -27.53 -7.15 0.65
CA VAL A 140 -27.15 -6.09 -0.30
C VAL A 140 -26.09 -5.17 0.30
N ILE A 141 -26.29 -4.71 1.54
CA ILE A 141 -25.32 -3.89 2.28
C ILE A 141 -24.00 -4.62 2.45
N GLY A 142 -24.04 -5.91 2.81
CA GLY A 142 -22.87 -6.77 2.95
C GLY A 142 -22.09 -6.89 1.64
N VAL A 143 -22.76 -7.16 0.51
CA VAL A 143 -22.10 -7.25 -0.79
C VAL A 143 -21.42 -5.93 -1.17
N VAL A 144 -22.09 -4.80 -0.98
CA VAL A 144 -21.47 -3.49 -1.23
C VAL A 144 -20.26 -3.26 -0.31
N ALA A 145 -20.35 -3.65 0.96
CA ALA A 145 -19.22 -3.60 1.90
C ALA A 145 -18.02 -4.42 1.41
N LEU A 146 -18.28 -5.64 0.91
CA LEU A 146 -17.25 -6.52 0.36
C LEU A 146 -16.56 -5.90 -0.86
N LEU A 147 -17.33 -5.30 -1.78
CA LEU A 147 -16.78 -4.65 -2.97
C LEU A 147 -15.95 -3.41 -2.62
N ILE A 148 -16.39 -2.61 -1.65
CA ILE A 148 -15.62 -1.48 -1.12
C ILE A 148 -14.32 -1.99 -0.49
N GLN A 149 -14.38 -3.02 0.36
CA GLN A 149 -13.20 -3.61 0.99
C GLN A 149 -12.20 -4.11 -0.07
N ALA A 150 -12.68 -4.78 -1.11
CA ALA A 150 -11.86 -5.24 -2.21
C ALA A 150 -11.21 -4.08 -2.99
N ALA A 151 -11.96 -3.01 -3.24
CA ALA A 151 -11.44 -1.81 -3.89
C ALA A 151 -10.29 -1.17 -3.07
N LEU A 152 -10.48 -1.03 -1.75
CA LEU A 152 -9.46 -0.49 -0.84
C LEU A 152 -8.21 -1.41 -0.77
N VAL A 153 -8.40 -2.73 -0.73
CA VAL A 153 -7.29 -3.70 -0.78
C VAL A 153 -6.51 -3.57 -2.08
N ARG A 154 -7.20 -3.41 -3.22
CA ARG A 154 -6.54 -3.19 -4.52
C ARG A 154 -5.73 -1.90 -4.55
N GLY A 155 -6.28 -0.81 -4.02
CA GLY A 155 -5.56 0.44 -3.86
C GLY A 155 -4.30 0.31 -3.00
N ALA A 156 -4.40 -0.42 -1.89
CA ALA A 156 -3.26 -0.68 -1.01
C ALA A 156 -2.19 -1.56 -1.67
N LEU A 157 -2.58 -2.55 -2.49
CA LEU A 157 -1.64 -3.35 -3.27
C LEU A 157 -0.85 -2.47 -4.24
N HIS A 158 -1.53 -1.62 -5.02
CA HIS A 158 -0.86 -0.66 -5.92
C HIS A 158 0.08 0.29 -5.17
N GLU A 159 -0.38 0.85 -4.05
CA GLU A 159 0.41 1.76 -3.20
C GLU A 159 1.69 1.09 -2.68
N VAL A 160 1.57 -0.17 -2.22
CA VAL A 160 2.71 -0.97 -1.72
C VAL A 160 3.65 -1.37 -2.86
N ASP A 161 3.13 -1.61 -4.06
CA ASP A 161 3.92 -1.92 -5.26
C ASP A 161 4.53 -0.69 -5.94
N GLY A 162 4.38 0.51 -5.37
CA GLY A 162 4.96 1.75 -5.89
C GLY A 162 4.19 2.37 -7.07
N ILE A 163 3.03 1.82 -7.40
CA ILE A 163 2.13 2.39 -8.41
C ILE A 163 1.27 3.45 -7.72
N LYS A 164 1.38 4.72 -8.13
CA LYS A 164 0.51 5.78 -7.62
C LYS A 164 -0.96 5.41 -7.87
N PRO A 165 -1.79 5.26 -6.83
CA PRO A 165 -3.18 4.87 -7.02
C PRO A 165 -3.96 6.00 -7.68
N ALA A 166 -4.33 5.84 -8.96
CA ALA A 166 -5.35 6.69 -9.58
C ALA A 166 -6.74 6.24 -9.10
N PHE A 167 -7.71 7.16 -8.93
CA PHE A 167 -9.07 6.83 -8.48
C PHE A 167 -9.73 5.67 -9.24
N GLY A 168 -9.54 5.59 -10.57
CA GLY A 168 -10.08 4.50 -11.39
C GLY A 168 -9.42 3.13 -11.16
N SER A 169 -8.20 3.11 -10.60
CA SER A 169 -7.45 1.87 -10.36
C SER A 169 -8.02 1.03 -9.21
N PHE A 170 -8.90 1.59 -8.38
CA PHE A 170 -9.57 0.87 -7.29
C PHE A 170 -10.70 -0.05 -7.79
N PHE A 171 -11.20 0.15 -9.02
CA PHE A 171 -12.44 -0.47 -9.52
C PHE A 171 -12.31 -1.45 -10.70
N GLN A 172 -11.10 -1.73 -11.20
CA GLN A 172 -10.90 -2.70 -12.30
C GLN A 172 -10.73 -4.12 -11.75
N PHE A 173 -11.83 -4.78 -11.44
CA PHE A 173 -11.77 -6.15 -10.93
C PHE A 173 -11.56 -7.14 -12.09
N GLY A 174 -10.52 -7.96 -12.02
CA GLY A 174 -10.36 -9.09 -12.95
C GLY A 174 -11.43 -10.16 -12.74
N ASN A 175 -11.77 -10.46 -11.48
CA ASN A 175 -12.76 -11.48 -11.12
C ASN A 175 -13.62 -11.04 -9.91
N VAL A 176 -14.60 -10.15 -10.15
CA VAL A 176 -15.56 -9.69 -9.13
C VAL A 176 -16.28 -10.87 -8.47
N ALA A 177 -16.62 -11.88 -9.27
CA ALA A 177 -17.33 -13.07 -8.78
C ALA A 177 -16.51 -13.81 -7.74
N ALA A 178 -15.21 -14.02 -7.97
CA ALA A 178 -14.33 -14.65 -6.98
C ALA A 178 -14.23 -13.83 -5.68
N VAL A 179 -14.16 -12.50 -5.77
CA VAL A 179 -14.17 -11.62 -4.59
C VAL A 179 -15.45 -11.78 -3.78
N ILE A 180 -16.62 -11.75 -4.45
CA ILE A 180 -17.92 -11.90 -3.78
C ILE A 180 -18.04 -13.30 -3.15
N ILE A 181 -17.70 -14.36 -3.89
CA ILE A 181 -17.79 -15.73 -3.38
C ILE A 181 -16.85 -15.94 -2.20
N ALA A 182 -15.60 -15.46 -2.28
CA ALA A 182 -14.65 -15.53 -1.17
C ALA A 182 -15.16 -14.77 0.06
N GLY A 183 -15.68 -13.56 -0.14
CA GLY A 183 -16.26 -12.75 0.93
C GLY A 183 -17.46 -13.42 1.61
N ILE A 184 -18.36 -14.03 0.84
CA ILE A 184 -19.50 -14.79 1.38
C ILE A 184 -19.03 -16.01 2.17
N LEU A 185 -18.08 -16.78 1.65
CA LEU A 185 -17.54 -17.96 2.33
C LEU A 185 -16.87 -17.59 3.67
N VAL A 186 -16.04 -16.55 3.66
CA VAL A 186 -15.40 -16.01 4.87
C VAL A 186 -16.45 -15.47 5.84
N GLY A 187 -17.45 -14.74 5.34
CA GLY A 187 -18.55 -14.22 6.15
C GLY A 187 -19.32 -15.32 6.86
N ILE A 188 -19.74 -16.36 6.13
CA ILE A 188 -20.45 -17.53 6.69
C ILE A 188 -19.57 -18.24 7.72
N ALA A 189 -18.31 -18.53 7.39
CA ALA A 189 -17.39 -19.18 8.32
C ALA A 189 -17.20 -18.37 9.61
N THR A 190 -17.05 -17.05 9.48
CA THR A 190 -16.89 -16.12 10.60
C THR A 190 -18.16 -16.06 11.46
N SER A 191 -19.34 -15.96 10.84
CA SER A 191 -20.63 -16.00 11.53
C SER A 191 -20.84 -17.32 12.28
N ILE A 192 -20.56 -18.46 11.65
CA ILE A 192 -20.62 -19.77 12.32
C ILE A 192 -19.65 -19.80 13.50
N GLY A 193 -18.43 -19.29 13.31
CA GLY A 193 -17.45 -19.14 14.38
C GLY A 193 -18.04 -18.41 15.58
N PHE A 194 -18.54 -17.19 15.38
CA PHE A 194 -19.14 -16.39 16.45
C PHE A 194 -20.39 -17.00 17.08
N VAL A 195 -21.22 -17.70 16.31
CA VAL A 195 -22.41 -18.42 16.82
C VAL A 195 -22.02 -19.60 17.70
N LEU A 196 -20.99 -20.36 17.30
CA LEU A 196 -20.52 -21.51 18.08
C LEU A 196 -19.90 -21.02 19.39
N LEU A 197 -18.92 -20.11 19.33
CA LEU A 197 -18.27 -19.45 20.48
C LEU A 197 -17.51 -18.21 19.98
N ILE A 198 -17.43 -17.12 20.77
CA ILE A 198 -16.73 -15.88 20.34
C ILE A 198 -15.29 -16.12 19.85
N VAL A 199 -14.56 -17.03 20.52
CA VAL A 199 -13.15 -17.33 20.22
C VAL A 199 -12.96 -17.91 18.80
N PRO A 200 -13.66 -18.98 18.39
CA PRO A 200 -13.65 -19.46 16.99
C PRO A 200 -13.90 -18.38 15.94
N GLY A 201 -14.83 -17.44 16.18
CA GLY A 201 -15.08 -16.33 15.25
C GLY A 201 -13.86 -15.43 15.06
N ILE A 202 -13.19 -15.08 16.16
CA ILE A 202 -11.95 -14.30 16.14
C ILE A 202 -10.83 -15.06 15.42
N VAL A 203 -10.68 -16.36 15.69
CA VAL A 203 -9.67 -17.22 15.07
C VAL A 203 -9.87 -17.28 13.55
N ILE A 204 -11.10 -17.52 13.09
CA ILE A 204 -11.43 -17.55 11.65
C ILE A 204 -11.14 -16.20 11.01
N THR A 205 -11.58 -15.10 11.62
CA THR A 205 -11.33 -13.75 11.11
C THR A 205 -9.83 -13.49 10.97
N PHE A 206 -9.04 -13.89 11.98
CA PHE A 206 -7.59 -13.73 11.95
C PHE A 206 -6.94 -14.53 10.82
N PHE A 207 -7.24 -15.82 10.68
CA PHE A 207 -6.63 -16.65 9.63
C PHE A 207 -7.12 -16.33 8.21
N THR A 208 -8.29 -15.70 8.07
CA THR A 208 -8.86 -15.31 6.76
C THR A 208 -8.60 -13.85 6.40
N TRP A 209 -7.83 -13.12 7.22
CA TRP A 209 -7.60 -11.68 7.07
C TRP A 209 -7.02 -11.27 5.70
N TRP A 210 -6.24 -12.13 5.04
CA TRP A 210 -5.63 -11.86 3.74
C TRP A 210 -6.34 -12.48 2.54
N THR A 211 -7.55 -13.01 2.73
CA THR A 211 -8.28 -13.68 1.63
C THR A 211 -8.46 -12.76 0.42
N PHE A 212 -8.85 -11.50 0.62
CA PHE A 212 -9.00 -10.55 -0.49
C PHE A 212 -7.69 -10.23 -1.19
N GLN A 213 -6.59 -10.15 -0.44
CA GLN A 213 -5.26 -9.91 -0.99
C GLN A 213 -4.90 -11.05 -1.94
N PHE A 214 -5.07 -12.32 -1.55
CA PHE A 214 -4.81 -13.46 -2.44
C PHE A 214 -5.71 -13.48 -3.68
N VAL A 215 -7.02 -13.23 -3.53
CA VAL A 215 -7.94 -13.18 -4.69
C VAL A 215 -7.57 -12.05 -5.66
N ILE A 216 -7.24 -10.86 -5.14
CA ILE A 216 -7.05 -9.65 -5.96
C ILE A 216 -5.64 -9.59 -6.54
N ASP A 217 -4.62 -9.95 -5.76
CA ASP A 217 -3.22 -9.89 -6.15
C ASP A 217 -2.81 -11.07 -7.04
N ARG A 218 -3.13 -12.29 -6.59
CA ARG A 218 -2.71 -13.52 -7.28
C ARG A 218 -3.75 -14.05 -8.25
N GLY A 219 -5.00 -13.58 -8.17
CA GLY A 219 -6.10 -14.11 -8.96
C GLY A 219 -6.54 -15.51 -8.51
N ASP A 220 -6.22 -15.91 -7.27
CA ASP A 220 -6.57 -17.23 -6.74
C ASP A 220 -8.10 -17.39 -6.65
N GLU A 221 -8.59 -18.61 -6.89
CA GLU A 221 -10.00 -18.96 -6.65
C GLU A 221 -10.37 -18.83 -5.16
N PRO A 222 -11.66 -18.66 -4.80
CA PRO A 222 -12.10 -18.35 -3.44
C PRO A 222 -11.58 -19.29 -2.35
N ILE A 223 -11.72 -20.61 -2.55
CA ILE A 223 -11.33 -21.60 -1.55
C ILE A 223 -9.80 -21.71 -1.44
N PRO A 224 -9.02 -21.79 -2.55
CA PRO A 224 -7.56 -21.68 -2.49
C PRO A 224 -7.07 -20.42 -1.80
N ALA A 225 -7.67 -19.25 -2.06
CA ALA A 225 -7.29 -17.99 -1.43
C ALA A 225 -7.47 -17.99 0.09
N ILE A 226 -8.58 -18.56 0.59
CA ILE A 226 -8.83 -18.73 2.03
C ILE A 226 -7.75 -19.61 2.67
N LYS A 227 -7.40 -20.73 2.01
CA LYS A 227 -6.35 -21.65 2.49
C LYS A 227 -4.98 -20.97 2.48
N ALA A 228 -4.66 -20.23 1.42
CA ALA A 228 -3.42 -19.50 1.29
C ALA A 228 -3.28 -18.40 2.36
N SER A 229 -4.37 -17.68 2.66
CA SER A 229 -4.44 -16.74 3.79
C SER A 229 -4.10 -17.43 5.10
N ALA A 230 -4.78 -18.54 5.43
CA ALA A 230 -4.55 -19.26 6.67
C ALA A 230 -3.10 -19.76 6.80
N GLN A 231 -2.55 -20.31 5.72
CA GLN A 231 -1.16 -20.80 5.70
C GLN A 231 -0.15 -19.66 5.85
N ALA A 232 -0.35 -18.55 5.14
CA ALA A 232 0.53 -17.37 5.21
C ALA A 232 0.51 -16.74 6.61
N ILE A 233 -0.65 -16.71 7.26
CA ILE A 233 -0.77 -16.17 8.62
C ILE A 233 -0.18 -17.14 9.65
N ALA A 234 -0.45 -18.45 9.55
CA ALA A 234 0.13 -19.46 10.43
C ALA A 234 1.67 -19.46 10.38
N SER A 235 2.22 -19.10 9.23
CA SER A 235 3.64 -18.93 8.95
C SER A 235 4.34 -17.98 9.93
N ASN A 236 3.67 -16.93 10.40
CA ASN A 236 4.18 -15.94 11.35
C ASN A 236 3.09 -15.46 12.31
N GLY A 237 2.35 -16.42 12.88
CA GLY A 237 1.11 -16.16 13.61
C GLY A 237 1.29 -15.22 14.80
N GLY A 238 2.37 -15.36 15.58
CA GLY A 238 2.63 -14.52 16.75
C GLY A 238 2.76 -13.04 16.40
N THR A 239 3.69 -12.69 15.50
CA THR A 239 3.90 -11.29 15.09
C THR A 239 2.68 -10.73 14.37
N LEU A 240 2.02 -11.53 13.52
CA LEU A 240 0.82 -11.09 12.80
C LEU A 240 -0.37 -10.88 13.74
N PHE A 241 -0.49 -11.67 14.81
CA PHE A 241 -1.52 -11.49 15.81
C PHE A 241 -1.31 -10.19 16.59
N VAL A 242 -0.07 -9.89 16.99
CA VAL A 242 0.27 -8.61 17.62
C VAL A 242 0.01 -7.45 16.66
N LEU A 243 0.34 -7.58 15.38
CA LEU A 243 0.00 -6.58 14.36
C LEU A 243 -1.51 -6.37 14.26
N ALA A 244 -2.30 -7.45 14.20
CA ALA A 244 -3.76 -7.35 14.14
C ALA A 244 -4.31 -6.61 15.37
N LEU A 245 -3.85 -6.94 16.58
CA LEU A 245 -4.23 -6.22 17.81
C LEU A 245 -3.82 -4.75 17.78
N ALA A 246 -2.61 -4.44 17.32
CA ALA A 246 -2.13 -3.07 17.21
C ALA A 246 -2.98 -2.25 16.23
N LEU A 247 -3.39 -2.84 15.10
CA LEU A 247 -4.27 -2.19 14.13
C LEU A 247 -5.71 -2.04 14.65
N VAL A 248 -6.23 -3.02 15.39
CA VAL A 248 -7.52 -2.88 16.09
C VAL A 248 -7.45 -1.73 17.09
N GLY A 249 -6.41 -1.67 17.91
CA GLY A 249 -6.17 -0.58 18.86
C GLY A 249 -6.07 0.78 18.17
N LEU A 250 -5.34 0.85 17.04
CA LEU A 250 -5.23 2.06 16.23
C LEU A 250 -6.60 2.56 15.76
N ASN A 251 -7.47 1.67 15.26
CA ASN A 251 -8.81 2.05 14.81
C ASN A 251 -9.74 2.42 15.97
N ILE A 252 -9.63 1.78 17.14
CA ILE A 252 -10.37 2.19 18.34
C ILE A 252 -9.99 3.63 18.72
N VAL A 253 -8.69 3.95 18.75
CA VAL A 253 -8.21 5.31 19.03
C VAL A 253 -8.70 6.29 17.95
N GLY A 254 -8.67 5.90 16.68
CA GLY A 254 -9.22 6.68 15.57
C GLY A 254 -10.73 6.91 15.65
N ALA A 255 -11.48 6.03 16.31
CA ALA A 255 -12.92 6.17 16.50
C ALA A 255 -13.30 7.16 17.62
N ILE A 256 -12.41 7.40 18.60
CA ILE A 256 -12.65 8.33 19.73
C ILE A 256 -13.11 9.73 19.30
N PRO A 257 -12.48 10.40 18.30
CA PRO A 257 -12.94 11.71 17.79
C PRO A 257 -14.19 11.57 16.91
N VAL A 258 -15.24 10.92 17.42
CA VAL A 258 -16.54 10.72 16.76
C VAL A 258 -16.40 10.07 15.38
N GLY A 259 -15.49 9.10 15.27
CA GLY A 259 -15.22 8.38 14.03
C GLY A 259 -14.39 9.14 12.99
N LEU A 260 -14.08 10.44 13.16
CA LEU A 260 -13.34 11.21 12.16
C LEU A 260 -11.90 10.70 11.97
N GLY A 261 -11.28 10.18 13.03
CA GLY A 261 -9.96 9.57 12.94
C GLY A 261 -9.94 8.27 12.12
N LEU A 262 -11.09 7.61 11.91
CA LEU A 262 -11.19 6.42 11.06
C LEU A 262 -10.90 6.74 9.59
N LEU A 263 -11.10 7.98 9.13
CA LEU A 263 -10.70 8.43 7.80
C LEU A 263 -9.18 8.32 7.58
N VAL A 264 -8.40 8.26 8.66
CA VAL A 264 -6.94 8.14 8.65
C VAL A 264 -6.51 6.72 9.05
N THR A 265 -7.09 6.15 10.11
CA THR A 265 -6.64 4.85 10.62
C THR A 265 -7.05 3.67 9.74
N ILE A 266 -8.18 3.75 9.02
CA ILE A 266 -8.61 2.72 8.07
C ILE A 266 -7.58 2.58 6.93
N PRO A 267 -7.21 3.65 6.19
CA PRO A 267 -6.15 3.57 5.19
C PRO A 267 -4.85 2.97 5.72
N ILE A 268 -4.38 3.46 6.87
CA ILE A 268 -3.13 2.97 7.49
C ILE A 268 -3.23 1.47 7.76
N THR A 269 -4.37 1.00 8.26
CA THR A 269 -4.63 -0.41 8.57
C THR A 269 -4.56 -1.28 7.32
N ILE A 270 -5.20 -0.85 6.24
CA ILE A 270 -5.25 -1.62 5.00
C ILE A 270 -3.87 -1.64 4.33
N ILE A 271 -3.14 -0.52 4.32
CA ILE A 271 -1.78 -0.46 3.77
C ILE A 271 -0.82 -1.30 4.62
N ALA A 272 -0.83 -1.17 5.95
CA ALA A 272 0.03 -1.94 6.84
C ALA A 272 -0.23 -3.45 6.73
N GLY A 273 -1.51 -3.86 6.65
CA GLY A 273 -1.89 -5.25 6.43
C GLY A 273 -1.42 -5.78 5.07
N THR A 274 -1.48 -4.95 4.02
CA THR A 274 -1.03 -5.31 2.68
C THR A 274 0.50 -5.39 2.57
N TYR A 275 1.21 -4.48 3.25
CA TYR A 275 2.66 -4.55 3.42
C TYR A 275 3.06 -5.86 4.13
N ALA A 276 2.38 -6.20 5.23
CA ALA A 276 2.65 -7.44 5.95
C ALA A 276 2.38 -8.69 5.11
N TYR A 277 1.31 -8.68 4.30
CA TYR A 277 1.02 -9.70 3.30
C TYR A 277 2.18 -9.85 2.31
N ARG A 278 2.61 -8.75 1.70
CA ARG A 278 3.70 -8.74 0.72
C ARG A 278 5.03 -9.24 1.32
N VAL A 279 5.38 -8.84 2.55
CA VAL A 279 6.59 -9.32 3.25
C VAL A 279 6.51 -10.82 3.50
N THR A 280 5.36 -11.30 3.95
CA THR A 280 5.18 -12.69 4.38
C THR A 280 5.11 -13.64 3.19
N VAL A 281 4.47 -13.22 2.09
CA VAL A 281 4.31 -14.04 0.89
C VAL A 281 5.55 -13.97 -0.02
N ARG A 282 6.16 -12.79 -0.24
CA ARG A 282 7.38 -12.69 -1.05
C ARG A 282 8.62 -13.22 -0.33
N GLY A 283 8.64 -13.23 1.01
CA GLY A 283 9.71 -13.83 1.81
C GLY A 283 9.72 -15.37 1.84
N ARG A 284 8.69 -16.04 1.30
CA ARG A 284 8.58 -17.51 1.20
C ARG A 284 8.23 -17.96 -0.21
N VAL A 285 9.02 -17.53 -1.18
CA VAL A 285 9.16 -18.30 -2.41
C VAL A 285 10.37 -19.20 -2.21
N ALA A 286 10.12 -20.41 -1.71
CA ALA A 286 11.03 -21.54 -1.77
C ALA A 286 10.36 -22.60 -2.66
#